data_AF-A0A1B7VZ25-F1
#
_entry.id   AF-A0A1B7VZ25-F1
#
_cell.length_a   1.000
_cell.length_b   1.000
_cell.length_c   1.000
_cell.angle_alpha   90.00
_cell.angle_beta   90.00
_cell.angle_gamma   90.00
#
_symmetry.space_group_name_H-M   'P 1'
#
loop_
_entity.id
_entity.type
_entity.pdbx_description
1 polymer ?
#
loop_
_entity_poly.entity_id
_entity_poly.type
_entity_poly.pdbx_seq_one_letter_code
_entity_poly.pdbx_strand_id
1 'polypeptide(L)'
;MNEKYNSAKEWRKANYQKLKQYRGEWIIYTKDGVVAHHQDYRIMTQQIDLQNLKFSEYITERIYENEFVEPVKFFPVRFRTVKKHDWQPKYEVCLTFQNSKILEILVDSGSDISLITLYLGTDLGYALSQGEVLSNGEGVGG
;
A
#
# COMPACT_ATOMS: atom_id res chain seq x y z
N MET A 1 19.77 -19.12 6.26
CA MET A 1 19.10 -18.89 7.55
C MET A 1 17.79 -18.18 7.25
N ASN A 2 16.64 -18.76 7.59
CA ASN A 2 15.37 -18.05 7.50
C ASN A 2 15.38 -16.97 8.56
N GLU A 3 15.55 -15.71 8.15
CA GLU A 3 15.36 -14.57 9.03
C GLU A 3 13.93 -14.63 9.59
N LYS A 4 13.81 -14.76 10.91
CA LYS A 4 12.52 -14.73 11.60
C LYS A 4 12.21 -13.28 11.94
N TYR A 5 11.19 -12.72 11.32
CA TYR A 5 10.70 -11.38 11.63
C TYR A 5 9.60 -11.48 12.70
N ASN A 6 9.51 -10.50 13.60
CA ASN A 6 8.51 -10.51 14.67
C ASN A 6 7.15 -9.99 14.17
N SER A 7 7.12 -9.25 13.07
CA SER A 7 5.90 -8.69 12.47
C SER A 7 5.97 -8.60 10.94
N ALA A 8 4.82 -8.48 10.30
CA ALA A 8 4.72 -8.22 8.86
C ALA A 8 5.42 -6.90 8.46
N LYS A 9 5.37 -5.86 9.31
CA LYS A 9 6.07 -4.57 9.07
C LYS A 9 7.60 -4.73 9.06
N GLU A 10 8.14 -5.50 10.00
CA GLU A 10 9.58 -5.79 10.03
C GLU A 10 10.01 -6.56 8.77
N TRP A 11 9.24 -7.58 8.38
CA TRP A 11 9.49 -8.33 7.15
C TRP A 11 9.48 -7.41 5.92
N ARG A 12 8.46 -6.54 5.81
CA ARG A 12 8.32 -5.59 4.69
C ARG A 12 9.53 -4.65 4.59
N LYS A 13 9.96 -4.07 5.72
CA LYS A 13 11.11 -3.17 5.76
C LYS A 13 12.40 -3.87 5.33
N ALA A 14 12.63 -5.10 5.77
CA ALA A 14 13.80 -5.88 5.40
C ALA A 14 13.78 -6.35 3.94
N ASN A 15 12.59 -6.60 3.39
CA ASN A 15 12.41 -7.16 2.04
C ASN A 15 11.93 -6.13 1.00
N TYR A 16 11.96 -4.83 1.33
CA TYR A 16 11.46 -3.75 0.48
C TYR A 16 11.94 -3.83 -0.98
N GLN A 17 13.24 -4.04 -1.20
CA GLN A 17 13.81 -4.13 -2.55
C GLN A 17 13.27 -5.34 -3.34
N LYS A 18 12.90 -6.44 -2.67
CA LYS A 18 12.30 -7.62 -3.32
C LYS A 18 10.85 -7.37 -3.74
N LEU A 19 10.15 -6.42 -3.11
CA LEU A 19 8.78 -6.05 -3.48
C LEU A 19 8.71 -5.38 -4.86
N LYS A 20 9.86 -4.96 -5.42
CA LYS A 20 9.97 -4.43 -6.78
C LYS A 20 9.37 -5.35 -7.86
N GLN A 21 9.33 -6.65 -7.64
CA GLN A 21 8.73 -7.60 -8.60
C GLN A 21 7.20 -7.51 -8.68
N TYR A 22 6.54 -6.97 -7.65
CA TYR A 22 5.08 -6.87 -7.56
C TYR A 22 4.56 -5.47 -7.94
N ARG A 23 5.30 -4.73 -8.76
CA ARG A 23 4.90 -3.38 -9.20
C ARG A 23 3.54 -3.41 -9.89
N GLY A 24 2.65 -2.52 -9.48
CA GLY A 24 1.29 -2.43 -10.03
C GLY A 24 0.35 -3.51 -9.50
N GLU A 25 0.74 -4.25 -8.47
CA GLU A 25 -0.07 -5.32 -7.89
C GLU A 25 -0.49 -5.01 -6.45
N TRP A 26 -1.63 -5.55 -6.06
CA TRP A 26 -2.01 -5.75 -4.68
C TRP A 26 -1.27 -6.96 -4.13
N ILE A 27 -0.75 -6.84 -2.91
CA ILE A 27 -0.10 -7.93 -2.19
C ILE A 27 -0.73 -8.09 -0.81
N ILE A 28 -0.77 -9.34 -0.33
CA ILE A 28 -0.95 -9.68 1.07
C ILE A 28 0.33 -10.34 1.55
N TYR A 29 0.88 -9.85 2.66
CA TYR A 29 2.09 -10.43 3.25
C TYR A 29 1.99 -10.56 4.76
N THR A 30 2.76 -11.51 5.30
CA THR A 30 2.90 -11.78 6.73
C THR A 30 4.35 -11.56 7.15
N LYS A 31 4.69 -11.92 8.38
CA LYS A 31 6.09 -11.97 8.84
C LYS A 31 6.97 -12.97 8.07
N ASP A 32 6.37 -13.91 7.34
CA ASP A 32 7.07 -15.00 6.67
C ASP A 32 7.25 -14.75 5.16
N GLY A 33 6.41 -13.91 4.54
CA GLY A 33 6.45 -13.69 3.10
C GLY A 33 5.19 -13.06 2.51
N VAL A 34 5.24 -12.78 1.21
CA VAL A 34 4.03 -12.54 0.40
C VAL A 34 3.28 -13.86 0.27
N VAL A 35 1.99 -13.84 0.58
CA VAL A 35 1.11 -15.03 0.55
C VAL A 35 0.08 -14.98 -0.59
N ALA A 36 -0.23 -13.78 -1.10
CA ALA A 36 -1.08 -13.59 -2.27
C ALA A 36 -0.67 -12.31 -3.00
N HIS A 37 -0.80 -12.28 -4.31
CA HIS A 37 -0.59 -11.08 -5.12
C HIS A 37 -1.37 -11.12 -6.43
N HIS A 38 -1.88 -9.97 -6.87
CA HIS A 38 -2.55 -9.82 -8.16
C HIS A 38 -2.75 -8.34 -8.52
N GLN A 39 -2.90 -8.01 -9.81
CA GLN A 39 -3.24 -6.65 -10.25
C GLN A 39 -4.62 -6.19 -9.77
N ASP A 40 -5.61 -7.09 -9.79
CA ASP A 40 -6.96 -6.89 -9.28
C ASP A 40 -7.06 -7.33 -7.80
N TYR A 41 -7.51 -6.41 -6.95
CA TYR A 41 -7.70 -6.65 -5.51
C TYR A 41 -8.64 -7.83 -5.22
N ARG A 42 -9.75 -7.94 -5.94
CA ARG A 42 -10.80 -8.95 -5.69
C ARG A 42 -10.24 -10.34 -5.98
N ILE A 43 -9.51 -10.46 -7.07
CA ILE A 43 -8.86 -11.73 -7.46
C ILE A 43 -7.78 -12.08 -6.44
N MET A 44 -6.96 -11.12 -6.00
CA MET A 44 -5.96 -11.37 -4.95
C MET A 44 -6.62 -11.89 -3.65
N THR A 45 -7.72 -11.28 -3.20
CA THR A 45 -8.40 -11.73 -1.97
C THR A 45 -9.01 -13.12 -2.07
N GLN A 46 -9.27 -13.64 -3.28
CA GLN A 46 -9.78 -15.00 -3.48
C GLN A 46 -8.69 -16.07 -3.42
N GLN A 47 -7.41 -15.68 -3.55
CA GLN A 47 -6.28 -16.62 -3.50
C GLN A 47 -6.02 -17.18 -2.10
N ILE A 48 -6.54 -16.53 -1.07
CA ILE A 48 -6.30 -16.89 0.33
C ILE A 48 -7.57 -16.75 1.15
N ASP A 49 -7.80 -17.70 2.06
CA ASP A 49 -8.90 -17.60 3.01
C ASP A 49 -8.55 -16.63 4.14
N LEU A 50 -8.83 -15.35 3.91
CA LEU A 50 -8.62 -14.27 4.88
C LEU A 50 -9.40 -14.47 6.18
N GLN A 51 -10.44 -15.33 6.21
CA GLN A 51 -11.20 -15.58 7.44
C GLN A 51 -10.41 -16.38 8.47
N ASN A 52 -9.43 -17.17 8.01
CA ASN A 52 -8.59 -18.00 8.89
C ASN A 52 -7.34 -17.28 9.39
N LEU A 53 -7.02 -16.11 8.81
CA LEU A 53 -5.90 -15.28 9.25
C LEU A 53 -6.38 -14.24 10.25
N LYS A 54 -5.67 -14.09 11.37
CA LYS A 54 -5.99 -12.98 12.26
C LYS A 54 -5.58 -11.68 11.59
N PHE A 55 -6.40 -10.65 11.76
CA PHE A 55 -6.13 -9.30 11.27
C PHE A 55 -4.75 -8.74 11.68
N SER A 56 -4.17 -9.21 12.78
CA SER A 56 -2.83 -8.82 13.24
C SER A 56 -1.66 -9.56 12.55
N GLU A 57 -1.95 -10.58 11.75
CA GLU A 57 -0.94 -11.49 11.19
C GLU A 57 -0.54 -11.15 9.75
N TYR A 58 -1.33 -10.32 9.07
CA TYR A 58 -1.09 -9.93 7.68
C TYR A 58 -1.37 -8.45 7.44
N ILE A 59 -0.73 -7.91 6.41
CA ILE A 59 -0.98 -6.57 5.90
C ILE A 59 -1.29 -6.69 4.40
N THR A 60 -2.27 -5.91 3.96
CA THR A 60 -2.61 -5.76 2.54
C THR A 60 -2.09 -4.42 2.04
N GLU A 61 -1.38 -4.43 0.92
CA GLU A 61 -0.74 -3.24 0.37
C GLU A 61 -0.86 -3.19 -1.15
N ARG A 62 -1.03 -1.99 -1.71
CA ARG A 62 -0.85 -1.73 -3.14
C ARG A 62 0.59 -1.27 -3.38
N ILE A 63 1.30 -2.00 -4.24
CA ILE A 63 2.64 -1.63 -4.67
C ILE A 63 2.54 -0.76 -5.91
N TYR A 64 2.83 0.53 -5.76
CA TYR A 64 2.69 1.48 -6.87
C TYR A 64 3.89 1.40 -7.82
N GLU A 65 3.66 1.60 -9.12
CA GLU A 65 4.73 1.56 -10.13
C GLU A 65 5.85 2.57 -9.86
N ASN A 66 5.48 3.74 -9.31
CA ASN A 66 6.37 4.83 -8.97
C ASN A 66 7.05 4.66 -7.60
N GLU A 67 6.76 3.60 -6.84
CA GLU A 67 7.36 3.37 -5.52
C GLU A 67 8.87 3.08 -5.62
N PHE A 68 9.29 2.50 -6.74
CA PHE A 68 10.67 2.13 -7.00
C PHE A 68 11.24 2.95 -8.15
N VAL A 69 11.38 4.26 -7.95
CA VAL A 69 11.98 5.15 -8.96
C VAL A 69 13.46 4.82 -9.09
N GLU A 70 13.88 4.32 -10.25
CA GLU A 70 15.31 4.21 -10.56
C GLU A 70 15.93 5.62 -10.66
N PRO A 71 17.18 5.84 -10.23
CA PRO A 71 17.80 7.16 -10.35
C PRO A 71 17.81 7.61 -11.81
N VAL A 72 17.07 8.67 -12.12
CA VAL A 72 17.11 9.34 -13.43
C VAL A 72 18.51 9.92 -13.59
N LYS A 73 19.29 9.36 -14.51
CA LYS A 73 20.66 9.83 -14.80
C LYS A 73 20.59 10.95 -15.84
N PHE A 74 20.48 12.20 -15.40
CA PHE A 74 20.80 13.34 -16.26
C PHE A 74 22.33 13.50 -16.31
N PHE A 75 22.97 13.15 -17.42
CA PHE A 75 24.37 13.52 -17.67
C PHE A 75 24.39 14.91 -18.34
N PRO A 76 25.24 15.88 -17.92
CA PRO A 76 26.50 15.73 -17.19
C PRO A 76 26.50 16.28 -15.75
N VAL A 77 25.35 16.44 -15.08
CA VAL A 77 25.31 16.94 -13.69
C VAL A 77 25.20 15.76 -12.72
N ARG A 78 26.36 15.35 -12.16
CA ARG A 78 26.37 14.40 -11.04
C ARG A 78 26.01 15.15 -9.76
N PHE A 79 24.76 15.04 -9.31
CA PHE A 79 24.40 15.40 -7.94
C PHE A 79 25.12 14.44 -6.98
N ARG A 80 26.31 14.84 -6.50
CA ARG A 80 26.97 14.14 -5.40
C ARG A 80 26.11 14.37 -4.15
N THR A 81 25.52 13.29 -3.64
CA THR A 81 24.91 13.17 -2.31
C THR A 81 23.45 13.60 -2.15
N VAL A 82 22.60 13.42 -3.16
CA VAL A 82 21.17 13.23 -2.89
C VAL A 82 20.97 11.75 -2.55
N LYS A 83 21.00 11.40 -1.27
CA LYS A 83 20.53 10.07 -0.86
C LYS A 83 19.03 10.05 -1.12
N LYS A 84 18.58 9.26 -2.11
CA LYS A 84 17.16 8.91 -2.20
C LYS A 84 16.78 8.26 -0.89
N HIS A 85 15.90 8.91 -0.15
CA HIS A 85 15.32 8.33 1.03
C HIS A 85 14.07 7.58 0.55
N ASP A 86 14.14 6.24 0.49
CA ASP A 86 13.08 5.37 -0.02
C ASP A 86 11.84 5.32 0.90
N TRP A 87 11.73 6.27 1.85
CA TRP A 87 10.59 6.33 2.75
C TRP A 87 9.41 6.99 2.07
N GLN A 88 8.30 6.27 2.06
CA GLN A 88 6.99 6.80 1.78
C GLN A 88 6.20 6.82 3.10
N PRO A 89 5.44 7.89 3.38
CA PRO A 89 4.58 7.98 4.57
C PRO A 89 3.35 7.08 4.42
N LYS A 90 3.57 5.77 4.42
CA LYS A 90 2.50 4.77 4.41
C LYS A 90 2.11 4.45 5.84
N TYR A 91 0.81 4.43 6.08
CA TYR A 91 0.21 4.16 7.38
C TYR A 91 -0.72 2.96 7.26
N GLU A 92 -0.71 2.13 8.29
CA GLU A 92 -1.72 1.09 8.48
C GLU A 92 -3.02 1.77 8.89
N VAL A 93 -4.06 1.60 8.08
CA VAL A 93 -5.39 2.14 8.30
C VAL A 93 -6.39 1.00 8.38
N CYS A 94 -7.39 1.16 9.24
CA CYS A 94 -8.54 0.26 9.30
C CYS A 94 -9.76 1.00 8.75
N LEU A 95 -10.19 0.62 7.55
CA LEU A 95 -11.44 1.11 6.96
C LEU A 95 -12.59 0.35 7.60
N THR A 96 -13.49 1.03 8.31
CA THR A 96 -14.57 0.40 9.11
C THR A 96 -15.93 0.42 8.41
N PHE A 97 -16.02 1.00 7.21
CA PHE A 97 -17.28 1.12 6.47
C PHE A 97 -17.69 -0.22 5.85
N GLN A 98 -18.92 -0.69 6.16
CA GLN A 98 -19.53 -1.97 5.75
C GLN A 98 -18.75 -3.23 6.14
N ASN A 99 -17.54 -3.39 5.60
CA ASN A 99 -16.63 -4.50 5.86
C ASN A 99 -15.28 -3.93 6.29
N SER A 100 -14.84 -4.31 7.49
CA SER A 100 -13.56 -3.84 8.02
C SER A 100 -12.38 -4.36 7.19
N LYS A 101 -11.53 -3.45 6.73
CA LYS A 101 -10.33 -3.78 5.94
C LYS A 101 -9.12 -3.06 6.49
N ILE A 102 -8.05 -3.82 6.74
CA ILE A 102 -6.75 -3.28 7.14
C ILE A 102 -5.87 -3.16 5.90
N LEU A 103 -5.40 -1.95 5.65
CA LEU A 103 -4.59 -1.62 4.49
C LEU A 103 -3.39 -0.80 4.92
N GLU A 104 -2.29 -0.92 4.21
CA GLU A 104 -1.20 0.05 4.30
C GLU A 104 -1.28 1.00 3.10
N ILE A 105 -1.61 2.27 3.35
CA ILE A 105 -1.83 3.28 2.31
C ILE A 105 -1.00 4.54 2.56
N LEU A 106 -0.66 5.25 1.49
CA LEU A 106 -0.04 6.57 1.55
C LEU A 106 -1.07 7.59 2.06
N VAL A 107 -0.77 8.26 3.16
CA VAL A 107 -1.59 9.38 3.68
C VAL A 107 -0.80 10.66 3.50
N ASP A 108 -1.30 11.56 2.65
CA ASP A 108 -0.69 12.88 2.46
C ASP A 108 -0.96 13.74 3.71
N SER A 109 0.03 14.54 4.12
CA SER A 109 0.02 15.34 5.35
C SER A 109 -1.06 16.43 5.41
N GLY A 110 -1.80 16.66 4.32
CA GLY A 110 -2.97 17.54 4.26
C GLY A 110 -4.29 16.82 3.95
N SER A 111 -4.30 15.49 3.81
CA SER A 111 -5.52 14.74 3.50
C SER A 111 -6.35 14.49 4.76
N ASP A 112 -7.66 14.71 4.63
CA ASP A 112 -8.61 14.28 5.65
C ASP A 112 -8.60 12.75 5.74
N ILE A 113 -8.17 12.22 6.89
CA ILE A 113 -8.05 10.78 7.15
C ILE A 113 -9.38 10.02 7.07
N SER A 114 -10.51 10.76 7.03
CA SER A 114 -11.85 10.18 6.87
C SER A 114 -12.21 9.91 5.40
N LEU A 115 -11.40 10.36 4.45
CA LEU A 115 -11.67 10.24 3.01
C LEU A 115 -10.63 9.36 2.33
N ILE A 116 -11.10 8.51 1.42
CA ILE A 116 -10.25 7.78 0.46
C ILE A 116 -10.62 8.22 -0.95
N THR A 117 -9.70 8.01 -1.90
CA THR A 117 -10.01 8.29 -3.29
C THR A 117 -11.11 7.36 -3.81
N LEU A 118 -11.96 7.87 -4.71
CA LEU A 118 -13.02 7.08 -5.33
C LEU A 118 -12.48 5.82 -6.00
N TYR A 119 -11.35 5.93 -6.69
CA TYR A 119 -10.69 4.82 -7.36
C TYR A 119 -10.29 3.73 -6.36
N LEU A 120 -9.63 4.10 -5.26
CA LEU A 120 -9.26 3.17 -4.20
C LEU A 120 -10.50 2.50 -3.58
N GLY A 121 -11.55 3.26 -3.30
CA GLY A 121 -12.81 2.71 -2.79
C GLY A 121 -13.43 1.68 -3.73
N THR A 122 -13.45 1.98 -5.04
CA THR A 122 -14.00 1.10 -6.07
C THR A 122 -13.19 -0.20 -6.23
N ASP A 123 -11.87 -0.10 -6.23
CA ASP A 123 -10.95 -1.24 -6.25
C ASP A 123 -11.19 -2.17 -5.06
N LEU A 124 -11.38 -1.58 -3.87
CA LEU A 124 -11.72 -2.30 -2.65
C LEU A 124 -13.15 -2.85 -2.64
N GLY A 125 -13.98 -2.54 -3.64
CA GLY A 125 -15.35 -3.01 -3.74
C GLY A 125 -16.36 -2.23 -2.89
N TYR A 126 -16.00 -1.03 -2.43
CA TYR A 126 -16.95 -0.12 -1.81
C TYR A 126 -17.82 0.59 -2.85
N ALA A 127 -18.98 1.06 -2.40
CA ALA A 127 -19.88 1.94 -3.14
C ALA A 127 -20.23 3.14 -2.26
N LEU A 128 -20.61 4.25 -2.88
CA LEU A 128 -21.04 5.45 -2.16
C LEU A 128 -22.21 5.13 -1.23
N SER A 129 -22.13 5.61 0.01
CA SER A 129 -23.23 5.50 0.96
C SER A 129 -24.38 6.44 0.60
N GLN A 130 -25.55 6.20 1.20
CA GLN A 130 -26.71 7.06 0.94
C GLN A 130 -26.44 8.47 1.48
N GLY A 131 -26.38 9.46 0.59
CA GLY A 131 -26.10 10.85 0.94
C GLY A 131 -24.62 11.24 0.87
N GLU A 132 -23.72 10.31 0.55
CA GLU A 132 -22.35 10.66 0.17
C GLU A 132 -22.34 11.37 -1.19
N VAL A 133 -21.50 12.40 -1.27
CA VAL A 133 -21.28 13.17 -2.49
C VAL A 133 -19.83 13.01 -2.90
N LEU A 134 -19.60 12.83 -4.20
CA LEU A 134 -18.27 12.87 -4.77
C LEU A 134 -17.71 14.29 -4.64
N SER A 135 -16.73 14.45 -3.77
CA SER A 135 -15.98 15.68 -3.62
C SER A 135 -14.68 15.58 -4.42
N ASN A 136 -14.37 16.61 -5.19
CA ASN A 136 -13.05 16.75 -5.78
C ASN A 136 -12.13 17.38 -4.72
N GLY A 137 -11.16 16.60 -4.26
CA GLY A 137 -10.09 17.12 -3.40
C GLY A 137 -9.11 17.93 -4.25
N GLU A 138 -9.11 19.25 -4.10
CA GLU A 138 -8.04 20.10 -4.60
C GLU A 138 -6.96 20.19 -3.52
N GLY A 139 -5.74 19.76 -3.86
CA GLY A 139 -4.59 19.97 -2.97
C GLY A 139 -4.34 21.47 -2.84
N VAL A 140 -4.31 21.98 -1.62
CA VAL A 140 -3.75 23.31 -1.34
C VAL A 140 -2.25 23.20 -1.57
N GLY A 141 -1.79 23.62 -2.75
CA GLY A 141 -0.41 23.47 -3.18
C GLY A 141 0.60 24.04 -2.17
N GLY A 142 1.71 23.32 -2.00
CA GLY A 142 2.96 23.81 -1.40
C GLY A 142 3.98 24.15 -2.46
#